data_AF-A0A0C9UBE8-F1
#
_entry.id   AF-A0A0C9UBE8-F1
#
_cell.length_a   1.000
_cell.length_b   1.000
_cell.length_c   1.000
_cell.angle_alpha   90.00
_cell.angle_beta   90.00
_cell.angle_gamma   90.00
#
_symmetry.space_group_name_H-M   'P 1'
#
loop_
_entity.id
_entity.type
_entity.pdbx_description
1 polymer ?
#
loop_
_entity_poly.entity_id
_entity_poly.type
_entity_poly.pdbx_seq_one_letter_code
_entity_poly.pdbx_strand_id
1 'polypeptide(L)'
;MEEYIGAALVPLIADYPAIRKALGVKISPRADLHFCIFCDIPRTQMHEWLDTDPKDYPRRNDSEHRRMAFEWRDAPNPTAQENVFKRNGIRYTELLRLPYWDPTRFIVVDPMHNLFLGLIQSHFRGFLGIKAGDGETRADRQHGPQSPDDDDEPAHNGGVSTRAARPSPTPRNPPHTSIPGVTPVNGNRRSRKMPPMLGPSDISEIQHDIKHLVTPTWVTALPHNFGTAKAGTLKADVWKSALHLYLPFTMIRLWGNLPQTDRRKMILDNTMTLLQAVYYASANTMTEAKAKMYTESMLLYLKGLCELFPDKNLLPNHHMALHIEECLMRFGPIRGWWAFPIERLIGAFQHINTNWKFGEPFIRHNMNGE
;
A
#
# COMPACT_ATOMS: atom_id res chain seq x y z
N MET A 1 -24.91 -29.70 -29.64
CA MET A 1 -23.70 -28.90 -29.33
C MET A 1 -23.75 -28.65 -27.84
N GLU A 2 -22.80 -29.17 -27.08
CA GLU A 2 -22.63 -28.78 -25.68
C GLU A 2 -22.05 -27.36 -25.65
N GLU A 3 -22.74 -26.42 -25.03
CA GLU A 3 -22.20 -25.09 -24.77
C GLU A 3 -21.25 -25.18 -23.58
N TYR A 4 -19.96 -25.00 -23.83
CA TYR A 4 -18.96 -24.88 -22.77
C TYR A 4 -18.93 -23.42 -22.29
N ILE A 5 -19.26 -23.21 -21.01
CA ILE A 5 -19.05 -21.92 -20.35
C ILE A 5 -17.62 -21.90 -19.81
N GLY A 6 -16.76 -21.10 -20.43
CA GLY A 6 -15.42 -20.81 -19.93
C GLY A 6 -15.43 -19.61 -18.98
N ALA A 7 -14.83 -19.76 -17.80
CA ALA A 7 -14.61 -18.66 -16.87
C ALA A 7 -13.11 -18.45 -16.64
N ALA A 8 -12.68 -17.19 -16.62
CA ALA A 8 -11.33 -16.80 -16.23
C ALA A 8 -11.42 -15.85 -15.03
N LEU A 9 -10.57 -16.09 -14.03
CA LEU A 9 -10.34 -15.13 -12.95
C LEU A 9 -9.32 -14.12 -13.47
N VAL A 10 -9.61 -12.82 -13.41
CA VAL A 10 -8.70 -11.67 -13.64
C VAL A 10 -9.40 -10.35 -13.27
N PRO A 11 -8.72 -9.36 -12.63
CA PRO A 11 -7.52 -9.44 -11.79
C PRO A 11 -7.82 -9.73 -10.30
N LEU A 12 -6.79 -10.06 -9.51
CA LEU A 12 -6.86 -10.07 -8.04
C LEU A 12 -6.84 -8.63 -7.52
N ILE A 13 -7.97 -8.20 -6.97
CA ILE A 13 -8.17 -6.87 -6.39
C ILE A 13 -8.26 -7.02 -4.87
N ALA A 14 -7.26 -6.52 -4.16
CA ALA A 14 -7.31 -6.48 -2.71
C ALA A 14 -6.33 -5.44 -2.15
N ASP A 15 -6.42 -5.17 -0.85
CA ASP A 15 -5.39 -4.41 -0.15
C ASP A 15 -4.08 -5.20 -0.10
N TYR A 16 -2.99 -4.51 0.24
CA TYR A 16 -1.66 -5.10 0.23
C TYR A 16 -1.49 -6.30 1.20
N PRO A 17 -2.03 -6.28 2.44
CA PRO A 17 -2.10 -7.46 3.30
C PRO A 17 -2.83 -8.66 2.70
N ALA A 18 -3.97 -8.46 2.04
CA ALA A 18 -4.72 -9.55 1.42
C ALA A 18 -4.00 -10.10 0.18
N ILE A 19 -3.41 -9.23 -0.66
CA ILE A 19 -2.55 -9.64 -1.79
C ILE A 19 -1.41 -10.54 -1.29
N ARG A 20 -0.74 -10.15 -0.20
CA ARG A 20 0.34 -10.95 0.40
C ARG A 20 -0.11 -12.38 0.69
N LYS A 21 -1.28 -12.54 1.28
CA LYS A 21 -1.85 -13.85 1.64
C LYS A 21 -2.27 -14.64 0.39
N ALA A 22 -3.00 -14.01 -0.52
CA ALA A 22 -3.56 -14.63 -1.72
C ALA A 22 -2.47 -15.10 -2.70
N LEU A 23 -1.34 -14.38 -2.79
CA LEU A 23 -0.21 -14.77 -3.63
C LEU A 23 0.83 -15.63 -2.92
N GLY A 24 0.72 -15.82 -1.60
CA GLY A 24 1.71 -16.59 -0.85
C GLY A 24 3.10 -15.93 -0.84
N VAL A 25 3.17 -14.61 -0.86
CA VAL A 25 4.42 -13.86 -0.99
C VAL A 25 4.83 -13.28 0.36
N LYS A 26 6.12 -13.33 0.70
CA LYS A 26 6.70 -12.67 1.87
C LYS A 26 6.97 -11.22 1.49
N ILE A 27 5.94 -10.40 1.66
CA ILE A 27 6.02 -9.00 1.31
C ILE A 27 5.84 -8.17 2.57
N SER A 28 6.78 -7.26 2.76
CA SER A 28 6.83 -6.36 3.91
C SER A 28 7.24 -4.98 3.44
N PRO A 29 6.49 -3.92 3.81
CA PRO A 29 6.89 -2.54 3.54
C PRO A 29 8.25 -2.17 4.17
N ARG A 30 8.73 -2.97 5.13
CA ARG A 30 10.01 -2.75 5.85
C ARG A 30 11.15 -3.59 5.30
N ALA A 31 10.86 -4.60 4.47
CA ALA A 31 11.91 -5.43 3.90
C ALA A 31 12.64 -4.65 2.80
N ASP A 32 13.95 -4.87 2.68
CA ASP A 32 14.74 -4.28 1.60
C ASP A 32 14.49 -5.03 0.29
N LEU A 33 14.58 -6.35 0.33
CA LEU A 33 14.15 -7.24 -0.75
C LEU A 33 12.68 -7.60 -0.59
N HIS A 34 11.96 -7.74 -1.70
CA HIS A 34 10.57 -8.18 -1.74
C HIS A 34 9.52 -7.23 -1.12
N PHE A 35 9.72 -5.92 -1.15
CA PHE A 35 8.67 -4.96 -0.76
C PHE A 35 7.68 -4.68 -1.92
N CYS A 36 8.03 -4.99 -3.16
CA CYS A 36 7.17 -4.80 -4.33
C CYS A 36 6.68 -6.16 -4.87
N ILE A 37 5.41 -6.25 -5.28
CA ILE A 37 4.82 -7.45 -5.92
C ILE A 37 5.12 -7.54 -7.42
N PHE A 38 5.54 -6.44 -8.05
CA PHE A 38 5.70 -6.33 -9.50
C PHE A 38 7.15 -6.46 -9.96
N CYS A 39 8.09 -5.91 -9.19
CA CYS A 39 9.51 -5.87 -9.54
C CYS A 39 10.43 -6.27 -8.38
N ASP A 40 11.70 -6.46 -8.70
CA ASP A 40 12.78 -6.89 -7.81
C ASP A 40 13.73 -5.75 -7.40
N ILE A 41 13.34 -4.48 -7.65
CA ILE A 41 14.08 -3.31 -7.14
C ILE A 41 14.16 -3.40 -5.61
N PRO A 42 15.37 -3.29 -5.01
CA PRO A 42 15.53 -3.16 -3.57
C PRO A 42 14.95 -1.84 -3.04
N ARG A 43 14.37 -1.85 -1.84
CA ARG A 43 13.76 -0.67 -1.23
C ARG A 43 14.76 0.48 -1.08
N THR A 44 16.00 0.15 -0.73
CA THR A 44 17.11 1.10 -0.61
C THR A 44 17.46 1.81 -1.91
N GLN A 45 17.19 1.21 -3.07
CA GLN A 45 17.51 1.77 -4.39
C GLN A 45 16.34 2.52 -5.04
N MET A 46 15.17 2.61 -4.37
CA MET A 46 13.97 3.23 -4.95
C MET A 46 14.20 4.61 -5.59
N HIS A 47 15.11 5.40 -5.04
CA HIS A 47 15.40 6.76 -5.52
C HIS A 47 16.17 6.74 -6.84
N GLU A 48 17.14 5.84 -6.97
CA GLU A 48 17.99 5.69 -8.15
C GLU A 48 17.20 5.26 -9.38
N TRP A 49 16.10 4.52 -9.17
CA TRP A 49 15.24 4.02 -10.25
C TRP A 49 14.20 5.04 -10.74
N LEU A 50 14.12 6.25 -10.16
CA LEU A 50 13.19 7.29 -10.61
C LEU A 50 13.55 7.86 -11.99
N ASP A 51 14.80 7.73 -12.41
CA ASP A 51 15.26 8.16 -13.74
C ASP A 51 15.09 7.09 -14.83
N THR A 52 14.67 5.89 -14.44
CA THR A 52 14.35 4.79 -15.36
C THR A 52 12.85 4.71 -15.59
N ASP A 53 12.44 4.47 -16.83
CA ASP A 53 11.03 4.23 -17.17
C ASP A 53 10.53 2.98 -16.41
N PRO A 54 9.41 3.06 -15.65
CA PRO A 54 8.88 1.93 -14.89
C PRO A 54 8.65 0.64 -15.69
N LYS A 55 8.44 0.74 -17.00
CA LYS A 55 8.31 -0.44 -17.88
C LYS A 55 9.60 -1.27 -17.94
N ASP A 56 10.75 -0.64 -17.69
CA ASP A 56 12.09 -1.21 -17.77
C ASP A 56 12.60 -1.69 -16.39
N TYR A 57 11.76 -1.62 -15.35
CA TYR A 57 12.10 -2.13 -14.02
C TYR A 57 12.30 -3.66 -14.05
N PRO A 58 13.25 -4.21 -13.25
CA PRO A 58 13.50 -5.65 -13.20
C PRO A 58 12.26 -6.37 -12.68
N ARG A 59 11.55 -7.05 -13.58
CA ARG A 59 10.26 -7.68 -13.30
C ARG A 59 10.43 -8.99 -12.55
N ARG A 60 9.48 -9.27 -11.65
CA ARG A 60 9.26 -10.62 -11.15
C ARG A 60 8.80 -11.53 -12.29
N ASN A 61 9.12 -12.81 -12.19
CA ASN A 61 8.86 -13.81 -13.21
C ASN A 61 7.92 -14.92 -12.69
N ASP A 62 6.85 -15.23 -13.43
CA ASP A 62 5.91 -16.30 -13.12
C ASP A 62 6.60 -17.67 -12.99
N SER A 63 7.51 -18.01 -13.91
CA SER A 63 8.23 -19.29 -13.90
C SER A 63 9.02 -19.47 -12.60
N GLU A 64 9.73 -18.42 -12.16
CA GLU A 64 10.47 -18.45 -10.91
C GLU A 64 9.54 -18.46 -9.69
N HIS A 65 8.46 -17.68 -9.72
CA HIS A 65 7.44 -17.70 -8.67
C HIS A 65 6.87 -19.12 -8.49
N ARG A 66 6.46 -19.76 -9.58
CA ARG A 66 5.93 -21.12 -9.60
C ARG A 66 6.97 -22.13 -9.12
N ARG A 67 8.21 -22.05 -9.62
CA ARG A 67 9.30 -22.94 -9.18
C ARG A 67 9.48 -22.88 -7.66
N MET A 68 9.54 -21.68 -7.08
CA MET A 68 9.70 -21.49 -5.63
C MET A 68 8.45 -21.93 -4.85
N ALA A 69 7.25 -21.68 -5.38
CA ALA A 69 5.99 -22.08 -4.77
C ALA A 69 5.81 -23.61 -4.74
N PHE A 70 6.16 -24.31 -5.83
CA PHE A 70 6.13 -25.76 -5.91
C PHE A 70 7.23 -26.40 -5.05
N GLU A 71 8.42 -25.82 -4.99
CA GLU A 71 9.46 -26.24 -4.04
C GLU A 71 8.95 -26.16 -2.59
N TRP A 72 8.19 -25.11 -2.24
CA TRP A 72 7.54 -25.02 -0.94
C TRP A 72 6.46 -26.09 -0.77
N ARG A 73 5.57 -26.29 -1.76
CA ARG A 73 4.47 -27.28 -1.68
C ARG A 73 5.01 -28.70 -1.48
N ASP A 74 6.06 -29.05 -2.23
CA ASP A 74 6.60 -30.41 -2.33
C ASP A 74 7.65 -30.69 -1.24
N ALA A 75 7.93 -29.72 -0.37
CA ALA A 75 8.81 -29.91 0.78
C ALA A 75 8.23 -30.98 1.74
N PRO A 76 9.08 -31.87 2.31
CA PRO A 76 8.62 -33.11 2.94
C PRO A 76 7.88 -32.94 4.26
N ASN A 77 7.96 -31.77 4.90
CA ASN A 77 7.33 -31.48 6.18
C ASN A 77 7.22 -29.96 6.43
N PRO A 78 6.39 -29.51 7.39
CA PRO A 78 6.20 -28.09 7.69
C PRO A 78 7.51 -27.34 8.03
N THR A 79 8.46 -27.97 8.69
CA THR A 79 9.77 -27.36 9.00
C THR A 79 10.57 -27.06 7.72
N ALA A 80 10.57 -28.00 6.77
CA ALA A 80 11.20 -27.79 5.47
C ALA A 80 10.47 -26.72 4.66
N GLN A 81 9.13 -26.69 4.70
CA GLN A 81 8.33 -25.62 4.09
C GLN A 81 8.72 -24.24 4.63
N GLU A 82 8.82 -24.10 5.95
CA GLU A 82 9.20 -22.83 6.57
C GLU A 82 10.62 -22.40 6.18
N ASN A 83 11.56 -23.35 6.07
CA ASN A 83 12.91 -23.05 5.60
C ASN A 83 12.91 -22.57 4.13
N VAL A 84 12.12 -23.19 3.25
CA VAL A 84 11.96 -22.75 1.86
C VAL A 84 11.32 -21.35 1.82
N PHE A 85 10.30 -21.10 2.63
CA PHE A 85 9.63 -19.80 2.69
C PHE A 85 10.55 -18.70 3.24
N LYS A 86 11.35 -18.99 4.27
CA LYS A 86 12.34 -18.06 4.81
C LYS A 86 13.38 -17.67 3.76
N ARG A 87 13.81 -18.62 2.93
CA ARG A 87 14.82 -18.43 1.88
C ARG A 87 14.27 -17.68 0.66
N ASN A 88 13.14 -18.13 0.12
CA ASN A 88 12.62 -17.67 -1.16
C ASN A 88 11.54 -16.59 -1.02
N GLY A 89 10.89 -16.51 0.15
CA GLY A 89 9.77 -15.61 0.38
C GLY A 89 8.51 -15.96 -0.42
N ILE A 90 8.36 -17.19 -0.90
CA ILE A 90 7.20 -17.64 -1.68
C ILE A 90 6.70 -18.97 -1.13
N ARG A 91 5.37 -19.09 -0.97
CA ARG A 91 4.66 -20.31 -0.62
C ARG A 91 3.54 -20.56 -1.63
N TYR A 92 3.13 -21.82 -1.74
CA TYR A 92 2.07 -22.23 -2.66
C TYR A 92 0.71 -21.65 -2.27
N THR A 93 -0.09 -21.29 -3.27
CA THR A 93 -1.51 -20.96 -3.12
C THR A 93 -2.33 -21.64 -4.21
N GLU A 94 -3.61 -21.91 -3.91
CA GLU A 94 -4.51 -22.62 -4.83
C GLU A 94 -4.69 -21.91 -6.19
N LEU A 95 -4.47 -20.60 -6.26
CA LEU A 95 -4.51 -19.86 -7.53
C LEU A 95 -3.50 -20.39 -8.55
N LEU A 96 -2.37 -20.96 -8.10
CA LEU A 96 -1.35 -21.53 -8.98
C LEU A 96 -1.80 -22.83 -9.66
N ARG A 97 -2.94 -23.43 -9.26
CA ARG A 97 -3.57 -24.55 -9.98
C ARG A 97 -4.09 -24.14 -11.35
N LEU A 98 -4.36 -22.85 -11.56
CA LEU A 98 -4.80 -22.31 -12.83
C LEU A 98 -3.56 -22.09 -13.71
N PRO A 99 -3.36 -22.86 -14.80
CA PRO A 99 -2.14 -22.78 -15.59
C PRO A 99 -1.98 -21.41 -16.29
N TYR A 100 -3.09 -20.73 -16.56
CA TYR A 100 -3.09 -19.41 -17.20
C TYR A 100 -2.83 -18.27 -16.20
N TRP A 101 -2.99 -18.49 -14.90
CA TRP A 101 -2.98 -17.42 -13.91
C TRP A 101 -1.56 -16.97 -13.56
N ASP A 102 -1.18 -15.76 -13.96
CA ASP A 102 0.15 -15.20 -13.68
C ASP A 102 0.11 -14.31 -12.42
N PRO A 103 0.72 -14.71 -11.29
CA PRO A 103 0.72 -13.96 -10.03
C PRO A 103 1.55 -12.66 -10.10
N THR A 104 2.36 -12.48 -11.15
CA THR A 104 3.18 -11.28 -11.37
C THR A 104 2.48 -10.26 -12.28
N ARG A 105 1.38 -10.63 -12.95
CA ARG A 105 0.67 -9.80 -13.92
C ARG A 105 -0.82 -9.64 -13.65
N PHE A 106 -1.46 -10.60 -12.98
CA PHE A 106 -2.90 -10.59 -12.74
C PHE A 106 -3.30 -10.03 -11.38
N ILE A 107 -2.52 -9.08 -10.92
CA ILE A 107 -2.68 -8.33 -9.68
C ILE A 107 -2.74 -6.85 -10.03
N VAL A 108 -3.47 -6.07 -9.23
CA VAL A 108 -3.55 -4.61 -9.41
C VAL A 108 -3.10 -3.87 -8.17
N VAL A 109 -2.56 -2.67 -8.38
CA VAL A 109 -2.30 -1.71 -7.30
C VAL A 109 -3.61 -1.04 -6.93
N ASP A 110 -4.36 -1.53 -5.93
CA ASP A 110 -5.65 -0.92 -5.60
C ASP A 110 -5.51 0.60 -5.32
N PRO A 111 -6.14 1.49 -6.12
CA PRO A 111 -5.93 2.93 -6.01
C PRO A 111 -6.57 3.52 -4.76
N MET A 112 -7.58 2.87 -4.19
CA MET A 112 -8.17 3.34 -2.95
C MET A 112 -7.17 3.23 -1.80
N HIS A 113 -6.54 2.07 -1.62
CA HIS A 113 -5.52 1.86 -0.60
C HIS A 113 -4.18 2.53 -0.95
N ASN A 114 -3.74 2.48 -2.20
CA ASN A 114 -2.42 2.98 -2.60
C ASN A 114 -2.41 4.49 -2.90
N LEU A 115 -3.30 4.97 -3.78
CA LEU A 115 -3.34 6.39 -4.14
C LEU A 115 -4.02 7.21 -3.05
N PHE A 116 -5.28 6.93 -2.72
CA PHE A 116 -6.09 7.82 -1.89
C PHE A 116 -5.73 7.75 -0.40
N LEU A 117 -5.65 6.54 0.17
CA LEU A 117 -5.28 6.32 1.58
C LEU A 117 -3.76 6.22 1.81
N GLY A 118 -2.99 5.99 0.75
CA GLY A 118 -1.53 5.89 0.83
C GLY A 118 -0.86 7.20 0.47
N LEU A 119 -0.77 7.49 -0.82
CA LEU A 119 -0.05 8.63 -1.39
C LEU A 119 -0.64 9.98 -1.01
N ILE A 120 -1.94 10.22 -1.22
CA ILE A 120 -2.56 11.51 -0.92
C ILE A 120 -2.47 11.79 0.58
N GLN A 121 -2.82 10.81 1.41
CA GLN A 121 -2.72 10.94 2.85
C GLN A 121 -1.27 11.21 3.30
N SER A 122 -0.28 10.51 2.73
CA SER A 122 1.15 10.76 3.00
C SER A 122 1.59 12.15 2.54
N HIS A 123 1.13 12.63 1.38
CA HIS A 123 1.37 13.98 0.90
C HIS A 123 0.89 15.03 1.91
N PHE A 124 -0.37 14.95 2.31
CA PHE A 124 -0.99 15.91 3.23
C PHE A 124 -0.35 15.86 4.62
N ARG A 125 -0.19 14.67 5.20
CA ARG A 125 0.31 14.52 6.58
C ARG A 125 1.82 14.56 6.65
N GLY A 126 2.47 13.71 5.86
CA GLY A 126 3.89 13.48 5.86
C GLY A 126 4.66 14.65 5.28
N PHE A 127 4.23 15.22 4.16
CA PHE A 127 4.98 16.27 3.45
C PHE A 127 4.49 17.69 3.79
N LEU A 128 3.19 17.93 3.73
CA LEU A 128 2.61 19.25 4.02
C LEU A 128 2.41 19.53 5.52
N GLY A 129 2.38 18.49 6.37
CA GLY A 129 2.28 18.64 7.82
C GLY A 129 0.86 18.88 8.35
N ILE A 130 -0.18 18.56 7.56
CA ILE A 130 -1.59 18.70 7.94
C ILE A 130 -1.96 17.60 8.95
N LYS A 131 -2.41 18.00 10.14
CA LYS A 131 -2.77 17.07 11.23
C LYS A 131 -4.27 16.77 11.22
N ALA A 132 -4.74 15.86 10.36
CA ALA A 132 -6.10 15.31 10.50
C ALA A 132 -6.11 14.16 11.53
N GLY A 133 -7.18 14.04 12.32
CA GLY A 133 -7.28 13.10 13.44
C GLY A 133 -6.84 11.66 13.18
N ASP A 134 -6.21 11.09 14.20
CA ASP A 134 -5.77 9.70 14.24
C ASP A 134 -7.00 8.84 14.57
N GLY A 135 -7.75 8.41 13.58
CA GLY A 135 -8.19 7.02 13.66
C GLY A 135 -7.31 6.26 12.70
N GLU A 136 -6.62 5.29 13.27
CA GLU A 136 -5.53 4.57 12.66
C GLU A 136 -5.97 3.91 11.37
N THR A 137 -5.68 4.55 10.23
CA THR A 137 -5.29 3.78 9.05
C THR A 137 -4.01 3.04 9.43
N ARG A 138 -3.99 1.72 9.25
CA ARG A 138 -2.89 0.78 9.55
C ARG A 138 -1.49 1.19 9.05
N ALA A 139 -1.37 2.27 8.28
CA ALA A 139 -0.11 2.85 7.81
C ALA A 139 0.71 3.54 8.92
N ASP A 140 0.09 4.11 9.96
CA ASP A 140 0.80 4.85 11.03
C ASP A 140 1.04 4.05 12.32
N ARG A 141 0.60 2.78 12.39
CA ARG A 141 1.04 1.85 13.45
C ARG A 141 2.47 1.35 13.17
N GLN A 142 3.43 2.21 13.46
CA GLN A 142 4.63 1.76 14.18
C GLN A 142 4.18 1.29 15.56
N HIS A 143 3.67 0.05 15.59
CA HIS A 143 3.26 -0.84 16.69
C HIS A 143 2.03 -1.60 16.19
N GLY A 144 2.28 -2.68 15.44
CA GLY A 144 1.21 -3.65 15.20
C GLY A 144 0.79 -4.25 16.54
N PRO A 145 -0.48 -4.61 16.76
CA PRO A 145 -0.74 -5.71 17.66
C PRO A 145 0.10 -6.88 17.12
N GLN A 146 0.95 -7.45 17.96
CA GLN A 146 1.38 -8.83 17.75
C GLN A 146 0.08 -9.63 17.62
N SER A 147 -0.28 -9.95 16.38
CA SER A 147 -1.24 -11.02 16.13
C SER A 147 -0.46 -12.30 16.39
N PRO A 148 -0.99 -13.27 17.14
CA PRO A 148 -0.24 -14.47 17.54
C PRO A 148 0.21 -15.37 16.38
N ASP A 149 -0.12 -15.04 15.14
CA ASP A 149 0.11 -15.92 13.98
C ASP A 149 1.53 -15.82 13.39
N ASP A 150 2.47 -15.19 14.10
CA ASP A 150 3.91 -15.30 13.80
C ASP A 150 4.53 -16.59 14.36
N ASP A 151 3.76 -17.43 15.07
CA ASP A 151 4.14 -18.79 15.47
C ASP A 151 3.03 -19.80 15.10
N ASP A 152 3.43 -20.88 14.43
CA ASP A 152 2.78 -22.20 14.38
C ASP A 152 1.26 -22.29 14.11
N GLU A 153 0.89 -22.70 12.90
CA GLU A 153 -0.32 -23.49 12.69
C GLU A 153 0.07 -24.97 12.89
N PRO A 154 -0.27 -25.63 14.02
CA PRO A 154 0.09 -27.03 14.21
C PRO A 154 -0.85 -27.91 13.40
N ALA A 155 -0.26 -28.86 12.67
CA ALA A 155 -0.98 -29.99 12.12
C ALA A 155 -1.70 -30.75 13.24
N HIS A 156 -3.01 -30.96 13.09
CA HIS A 156 -3.78 -31.88 13.90
C HIS A 156 -3.20 -33.30 13.83
N ASN A 157 -2.68 -33.85 14.93
CA ASN A 157 -3.17 -35.11 15.53
C ASN A 157 -2.50 -35.43 16.88
N GLY A 158 -3.26 -36.11 17.75
CA GLY A 158 -2.89 -36.41 19.14
C GLY A 158 -1.87 -37.54 19.34
N GLY A 159 -1.19 -37.48 20.49
CA GLY A 159 -0.31 -38.53 21.02
C GLY A 159 0.38 -38.07 22.30
N VAL A 160 0.32 -38.88 23.35
CA VAL A 160 0.67 -38.58 24.76
C VAL A 160 2.17 -38.79 25.07
N SER A 161 2.66 -38.09 26.10
CA SER A 161 3.91 -38.34 26.90
C SER A 161 5.25 -38.02 26.24
N THR A 162 6.31 -37.53 26.90
CA THR A 162 6.69 -37.36 28.33
C THR A 162 7.83 -36.32 28.43
N ARG A 163 7.96 -35.64 29.58
CA ARG A 163 9.06 -34.72 29.94
C ARG A 163 10.42 -35.41 30.04
N ALA A 164 11.48 -34.77 29.52
CA ALA A 164 12.85 -34.88 30.02
C ALA A 164 13.64 -33.58 29.74
N ALA A 165 14.51 -33.19 30.68
CA ALA A 165 15.17 -31.89 30.75
C ALA A 165 16.65 -31.93 30.29
N ARG A 166 17.06 -30.89 29.52
CA ARG A 166 18.39 -30.22 29.33
C ARG A 166 19.64 -31.09 29.02
N PRO A 167 20.68 -30.59 28.28
CA PRO A 167 21.36 -29.31 28.56
C PRO A 167 21.81 -28.47 27.33
N SER A 168 22.23 -27.23 27.63
CA SER A 168 22.75 -26.21 26.72
C SER A 168 24.18 -26.49 26.21
N PRO A 169 24.51 -26.12 24.96
CA PRO A 169 25.88 -25.75 24.63
C PRO A 169 26.01 -24.34 24.02
N THR A 170 27.10 -23.70 24.39
CA THR A 170 27.63 -22.40 23.92
C THR A 170 28.07 -22.43 22.45
N PRO A 171 27.96 -21.34 21.67
CA PRO A 171 28.60 -21.24 20.38
C PRO A 171 29.98 -20.54 20.47
N ARG A 172 31.02 -21.20 19.94
CA ARG A 172 32.28 -20.56 19.54
C ARG A 172 32.09 -19.91 18.17
N ASN A 173 32.32 -18.61 18.06
CA ASN A 173 32.54 -17.95 16.77
C ASN A 173 34.05 -17.88 16.49
N PRO A 174 34.51 -18.17 15.25
CA PRO A 174 35.87 -17.85 14.81
C PRO A 174 36.00 -16.38 14.36
N PRO A 175 37.23 -15.83 14.30
CA PRO A 175 37.46 -14.39 14.27
C PRO A 175 37.36 -13.80 12.85
N HIS A 176 36.64 -12.68 12.72
CA HIS A 176 36.73 -11.79 11.56
C HIS A 176 37.87 -10.78 11.76
N THR A 177 38.73 -10.71 10.75
CA THR A 177 39.85 -9.77 10.60
C THR A 177 39.36 -8.33 10.50
N SER A 178 39.93 -7.48 11.37
CA SER A 178 39.66 -6.05 11.47
C SER A 178 40.37 -5.27 10.36
N ILE A 179 39.64 -4.40 9.64
CA ILE A 179 40.22 -3.31 8.84
C ILE A 179 40.29 -2.07 9.76
N PRO A 180 41.46 -1.44 9.99
CA PRO A 180 41.57 -0.27 10.84
C PRO A 180 41.26 1.02 10.05
N GLY A 181 40.35 1.87 10.54
CA GLY A 181 40.19 3.21 9.98
C GLY A 181 38.86 3.97 10.18
N VAL A 182 37.87 3.46 10.91
CA VAL A 182 36.63 4.22 11.16
C VAL A 182 36.39 4.36 12.66
N THR A 183 36.67 5.55 13.20
CA THR A 183 36.19 5.94 14.52
C THR A 183 34.66 6.07 14.47
N PRO A 184 33.90 5.41 15.36
CA PRO A 184 32.46 5.60 15.41
C PRO A 184 32.17 6.98 16.01
N VAL A 185 31.65 7.89 15.18
CA VAL A 185 31.07 9.15 15.65
C VAL A 185 29.82 8.80 16.46
N ASN A 186 29.98 8.82 17.78
CA ASN A 186 28.89 8.67 18.75
C ASN A 186 28.03 9.95 18.72
N GLY A 187 27.16 10.05 17.73
CA GLY A 187 26.27 11.18 17.51
C GLY A 187 24.86 10.88 17.99
N ASN A 188 24.61 11.04 19.29
CA ASN A 188 23.26 11.08 19.85
C ASN A 188 22.56 12.41 19.43
N ARG A 189 22.32 12.62 18.13
CA ARG A 189 21.55 13.76 17.60
C ARG A 189 20.07 13.44 17.71
N ARG A 190 19.41 13.96 18.76
CA ARG A 190 17.95 14.12 18.75
C ARG A 190 17.58 14.91 17.48
N SER A 191 16.92 14.29 16.50
CA SER A 191 16.50 14.99 15.30
C SER A 191 15.55 16.12 15.71
N ARG A 192 15.95 17.36 15.45
CA ARG A 192 15.09 18.53 15.70
C ARG A 192 13.88 18.38 14.77
N LYS A 193 12.68 18.14 15.32
CA LYS A 193 11.45 18.03 14.51
C LYS A 193 11.29 19.35 13.74
N MET A 194 11.43 19.29 12.42
CA MET A 194 11.16 20.42 11.54
C MET A 194 9.71 20.87 11.73
N PRO A 195 9.44 22.20 11.73
CA PRO A 195 8.07 22.68 11.78
C PRO A 195 7.27 22.15 10.56
N PRO A 196 5.94 21.98 10.69
CA PRO A 196 5.10 21.58 9.57
C PRO A 196 5.22 22.61 8.44
N MET A 197 5.11 22.14 7.19
CA MET A 197 5.24 23.01 6.02
C MET A 197 4.08 24.03 5.96
N LEU A 198 2.86 23.57 6.20
CA LEU A 198 1.68 24.41 6.39
C LEU A 198 1.57 24.79 7.86
N GLY A 199 1.68 26.08 8.14
CA GLY A 199 1.53 26.63 9.47
C GLY A 199 0.06 26.82 9.86
N PRO A 200 -0.21 27.22 11.12
CA PRO A 200 -1.58 27.48 11.59
C PRO A 200 -2.35 28.51 10.76
N SER A 201 -1.67 29.51 10.21
CA SER A 201 -2.27 30.51 9.34
C SER A 201 -2.76 29.87 8.04
N ASP A 202 -1.95 29.03 7.39
CA ASP A 202 -2.32 28.35 6.16
C ASP A 202 -3.50 27.40 6.38
N ILE A 203 -3.53 26.69 7.52
CA ILE A 203 -4.66 25.82 7.89
C ILE A 203 -5.94 26.65 8.07
N SER A 204 -5.85 27.85 8.64
CA SER A 204 -7.00 28.73 8.81
C SER A 204 -7.56 29.20 7.46
N GLU A 205 -6.68 29.49 6.50
CA GLU A 205 -7.06 29.81 5.11
C GLU A 205 -7.75 28.63 4.41
N ILE A 206 -7.23 27.40 4.59
CA ILE A 206 -7.86 26.18 4.05
C ILE A 206 -9.27 25.99 4.65
N GLN A 207 -9.43 26.14 5.96
CA GLN A 207 -10.72 26.02 6.63
C GLN A 207 -11.70 27.12 6.22
N HIS A 208 -11.20 28.34 6.01
CA HIS A 208 -11.96 29.44 5.46
C HIS A 208 -12.48 29.10 4.07
N ASP A 209 -11.62 28.63 3.17
CA ASP A 209 -12.02 28.26 1.81
C ASP A 209 -13.01 27.09 1.80
N ILE A 210 -12.80 26.05 2.63
CA ILE A 210 -13.75 24.93 2.78
C ILE A 210 -15.16 25.42 3.14
N LYS A 211 -15.27 26.43 4.01
CA LYS A 211 -16.56 26.97 4.45
C LYS A 211 -17.29 27.77 3.38
N HIS A 212 -16.56 28.43 2.47
CA HIS A 212 -17.14 29.36 1.49
C HIS A 212 -17.19 28.79 0.07
N LEU A 213 -16.45 27.71 -0.22
CA LEU A 213 -16.46 27.08 -1.53
C LEU A 213 -17.79 26.37 -1.78
N VAL A 214 -18.55 26.87 -2.75
CA VAL A 214 -19.75 26.21 -3.25
C VAL A 214 -19.34 25.06 -4.16
N THR A 215 -19.76 23.84 -3.84
CA THR A 215 -19.41 22.64 -4.60
C THR A 215 -20.67 21.91 -5.08
N PRO A 216 -20.60 21.21 -6.23
CA PRO A 216 -21.69 20.33 -6.64
C PRO A 216 -21.94 19.22 -5.61
N THR A 217 -23.18 18.72 -5.53
CA THR A 217 -23.60 17.71 -4.54
C THR A 217 -22.86 16.37 -4.63
N TRP A 218 -22.26 16.08 -5.78
CA TRP A 218 -21.49 14.85 -6.01
C TRP A 218 -20.03 14.94 -5.53
N VAL A 219 -19.56 16.12 -5.09
CA VAL A 219 -18.23 16.29 -4.49
C VAL A 219 -18.33 15.97 -2.99
N THR A 220 -17.44 15.10 -2.50
CA THR A 220 -17.39 14.82 -1.05
C THR A 220 -16.91 16.06 -0.30
N ALA A 221 -17.74 16.55 0.62
CA ALA A 221 -17.42 17.69 1.46
C ALA A 221 -16.30 17.35 2.46
N LEU A 222 -15.42 18.33 2.70
CA LEU A 222 -14.42 18.26 3.77
C LEU A 222 -15.03 18.71 5.11
N PRO A 223 -14.55 18.16 6.24
CA PRO A 223 -14.96 18.64 7.54
C PRO A 223 -14.51 20.11 7.74
N HIS A 224 -15.35 20.94 8.34
CA HIS A 224 -15.05 22.36 8.58
C HIS A 224 -13.79 22.57 9.43
N ASN A 225 -13.44 21.60 10.28
CA ASN A 225 -12.25 21.60 11.12
C ASN A 225 -11.08 20.78 10.50
N PHE A 226 -11.06 20.62 9.16
CA PHE A 226 -10.01 19.92 8.42
C PHE A 226 -8.61 20.40 8.84
N GLY A 227 -7.67 19.45 8.95
CA GLY A 227 -6.31 19.75 9.41
C GLY A 227 -6.15 19.92 10.92
N THR A 228 -7.20 19.63 11.70
CA THR A 228 -7.13 19.48 13.16
C THR A 228 -7.29 18.02 13.59
N ALA A 229 -6.68 17.66 14.73
CA ALA A 229 -6.81 16.32 15.31
C ALA A 229 -8.28 15.94 15.63
N LYS A 230 -9.14 16.94 15.86
CA LYS A 230 -10.57 16.74 16.13
C LYS A 230 -11.40 16.41 14.87
N ALA A 231 -10.81 16.50 13.67
CA ALA A 231 -11.50 16.16 12.42
C ALA A 231 -11.74 14.65 12.26
N GLY A 232 -11.09 13.81 13.09
CA GLY A 232 -11.15 12.35 12.98
C GLY A 232 -10.45 11.81 11.73
N THR A 233 -10.64 10.51 11.47
CA THR A 233 -10.13 9.84 10.27
C THR A 233 -10.90 10.25 9.05
N LEU A 234 -10.17 10.65 8.01
CA LEU A 234 -10.77 10.93 6.71
C LEU A 234 -10.81 9.65 5.87
N LYS A 235 -11.93 9.45 5.18
CA LYS A 235 -12.11 8.35 4.23
C LYS A 235 -11.40 8.66 2.91
N ALA A 236 -11.23 7.63 2.08
CA ALA A 236 -10.51 7.73 0.80
C ALA A 236 -11.11 8.77 -0.16
N ASP A 237 -12.44 8.88 -0.21
CA ASP A 237 -13.16 9.86 -1.04
C ASP A 237 -13.00 11.30 -0.55
N VAL A 238 -12.90 11.51 0.77
CA VAL A 238 -12.57 12.80 1.39
C VAL A 238 -11.15 13.22 1.02
N TRP A 239 -10.16 12.32 1.14
CA TRP A 239 -8.79 12.61 0.71
C TRP A 239 -8.69 12.94 -0.77
N LYS A 240 -9.40 12.17 -1.61
CA LYS A 240 -9.47 12.43 -3.04
C LYS A 240 -10.02 13.84 -3.31
N SER A 241 -11.12 14.22 -2.66
CA SER A 241 -11.74 15.55 -2.84
C SER A 241 -10.84 16.68 -2.32
N ALA A 242 -10.13 16.44 -1.21
CA ALA A 242 -9.15 17.37 -0.68
C ALA A 242 -8.06 17.68 -1.70
N LEU A 243 -7.51 16.66 -2.38
CA LEU A 243 -6.49 16.86 -3.42
C LEU A 243 -7.04 17.48 -4.70
N HIS A 244 -8.21 17.04 -5.21
CA HIS A 244 -8.65 17.49 -6.53
C HIS A 244 -9.23 18.90 -6.56
N LEU A 245 -9.70 19.40 -5.41
CA LEU A 245 -10.45 20.65 -5.38
C LEU A 245 -9.92 21.60 -4.31
N TYR A 246 -10.08 21.24 -3.04
CA TYR A 246 -9.91 22.19 -1.93
C TYR A 246 -8.47 22.66 -1.75
N LEU A 247 -7.51 21.74 -1.69
CA LEU A 247 -6.12 22.09 -1.46
C LEU A 247 -5.51 22.90 -2.63
N PRO A 248 -5.65 22.49 -3.91
CA PRO A 248 -5.19 23.30 -5.03
C PRO A 248 -5.80 24.69 -5.07
N PHE A 249 -7.11 24.81 -4.79
CA PHE A 249 -7.79 26.10 -4.76
C PHE A 249 -7.11 27.07 -3.78
N THR A 250 -6.93 26.63 -2.52
CA THR A 250 -6.28 27.45 -1.50
C THR A 250 -4.81 27.71 -1.83
N MET A 251 -4.05 26.69 -2.23
CA MET A 251 -2.62 26.85 -2.53
C MET A 251 -2.38 27.76 -3.73
N ILE A 252 -3.22 27.71 -4.78
CA ILE A 252 -3.11 28.63 -5.93
C ILE A 252 -3.40 30.06 -5.48
N ARG A 253 -4.44 30.28 -4.67
CA ARG A 253 -4.76 31.61 -4.13
C ARG A 253 -3.62 32.18 -3.29
N LEU A 254 -3.01 31.38 -2.42
CA LEU A 254 -1.96 31.83 -1.51
C LEU A 254 -0.58 31.91 -2.19
N TRP A 255 -0.24 30.95 -3.04
CA TRP A 255 1.13 30.71 -3.52
C TRP A 255 1.28 30.81 -5.03
N GLY A 256 0.19 30.94 -5.80
CA GLY A 256 0.22 30.91 -7.26
C GLY A 256 1.01 32.06 -7.91
N ASN A 257 1.01 33.23 -7.28
CA ASN A 257 1.71 34.43 -7.76
C ASN A 257 3.12 34.58 -7.19
N LEU A 258 3.60 33.62 -6.40
CA LEU A 258 4.97 33.66 -5.86
C LEU A 258 5.99 33.36 -6.97
N PRO A 259 7.23 33.86 -6.86
CA PRO A 259 8.30 33.53 -7.79
C PRO A 259 8.56 32.02 -7.86
N GLN A 260 9.02 31.52 -9.01
CA GLN A 260 9.34 30.09 -9.20
C GLN A 260 10.46 29.58 -8.29
N THR A 261 11.31 30.47 -7.80
CA THR A 261 12.36 30.17 -6.82
C THR A 261 11.83 30.07 -5.38
N ASP A 262 10.59 30.49 -5.11
CA ASP A 262 9.98 30.35 -3.80
C ASP A 262 9.60 28.88 -3.57
N ARG A 263 10.13 28.31 -2.49
CA ARG A 263 9.87 26.92 -2.09
C ARG A 263 8.38 26.58 -1.99
N ARG A 264 7.52 27.53 -1.58
CA ARG A 264 6.07 27.33 -1.52
C ARG A 264 5.46 27.18 -2.91
N LYS A 265 5.93 27.97 -3.89
CA LYS A 265 5.52 27.84 -5.30
C LYS A 265 5.92 26.46 -5.84
N MET A 266 7.16 26.03 -5.58
CA MET A 266 7.63 24.71 -6.02
C MET A 266 6.82 23.57 -5.40
N ILE A 267 6.40 23.69 -4.13
CA ILE A 267 5.53 22.69 -3.47
C ILE A 267 4.11 22.70 -4.04
N LEU A 268 3.57 23.87 -4.37
CA LEU A 268 2.31 23.97 -5.12
C LEU A 268 2.46 23.22 -6.46
N ASP A 269 3.51 23.48 -7.23
CA ASP A 269 3.71 22.84 -8.54
C ASP A 269 3.87 21.33 -8.41
N ASN A 270 4.62 20.85 -7.41
CA ASN A 270 4.72 19.42 -7.11
C ASN A 270 3.38 18.82 -6.62
N THR A 271 2.54 19.59 -5.94
CA THR A 271 1.19 19.15 -5.56
C THR A 271 0.28 19.07 -6.79
N MET A 272 0.46 19.98 -7.76
CA MET A 272 -0.28 19.96 -9.02
C MET A 272 0.14 18.78 -9.92
N THR A 273 1.40 18.33 -9.90
CA THR A 273 1.82 17.11 -10.61
C THR A 273 1.20 15.85 -9.98
N LEU A 274 1.11 15.77 -8.65
CA LEU A 274 0.34 14.72 -7.97
C LEU A 274 -1.13 14.75 -8.39
N LEU A 275 -1.75 15.92 -8.42
CA LEU A 275 -3.15 16.07 -8.87
C LEU A 275 -3.31 15.56 -10.30
N GLN A 276 -2.42 15.94 -11.22
CA GLN A 276 -2.44 15.49 -12.61
C GLN A 276 -2.35 13.97 -12.71
N ALA A 277 -1.42 13.35 -11.97
CA ALA A 277 -1.32 11.89 -11.94
C ALA A 277 -2.65 11.28 -11.48
N VAL A 278 -3.19 11.71 -10.34
CA VAL A 278 -4.45 11.14 -9.82
C VAL A 278 -5.64 11.42 -10.75
N TYR A 279 -5.66 12.57 -11.44
CA TYR A 279 -6.65 12.88 -12.47
C TYR A 279 -6.61 11.87 -13.62
N TYR A 280 -5.43 11.60 -14.19
CA TYR A 280 -5.28 10.64 -15.29
C TYR A 280 -5.58 9.21 -14.85
N ALA A 281 -5.14 8.80 -13.66
CA ALA A 281 -5.49 7.49 -13.10
C ALA A 281 -7.01 7.33 -12.95
N SER A 282 -7.70 8.37 -12.48
CA SER A 282 -9.14 8.33 -12.20
C SER A 282 -10.05 8.72 -13.36
N ALA A 283 -9.49 8.89 -14.56
CA ALA A 283 -10.23 9.17 -15.77
C ALA A 283 -11.26 8.07 -16.08
N ASN A 284 -12.43 8.47 -16.60
CA ASN A 284 -13.51 7.53 -16.93
C ASN A 284 -13.21 6.66 -18.15
N THR A 285 -12.27 7.09 -18.99
CA THR A 285 -11.81 6.37 -20.18
C THR A 285 -10.31 6.22 -20.13
N MET A 286 -9.83 5.07 -20.62
CA MET A 286 -8.41 4.74 -20.64
C MET A 286 -7.91 4.67 -22.09
N THR A 287 -6.72 5.20 -22.28
CA THR A 287 -5.95 5.15 -23.53
C THR A 287 -4.47 5.08 -23.15
N GLU A 288 -3.63 4.53 -24.00
CA GLU A 288 -2.18 4.48 -23.78
C GLU A 288 -1.59 5.86 -23.46
N ALA A 289 -2.01 6.91 -24.18
CA ALA A 289 -1.57 8.28 -23.93
C ALA A 289 -1.88 8.73 -22.48
N LYS A 290 -3.08 8.49 -21.97
CA LYS A 290 -3.46 8.81 -20.59
C LYS A 290 -2.68 8.00 -19.56
N ALA A 291 -2.43 6.72 -19.83
CA ALA A 291 -1.64 5.86 -18.95
C ALA A 291 -0.19 6.36 -18.86
N LYS A 292 0.36 6.83 -19.98
CA LYS A 292 1.68 7.47 -20.02
C LYS A 292 1.70 8.82 -19.28
N MET A 293 0.70 9.67 -19.50
CA MET A 293 0.58 10.95 -18.78
C MET A 293 0.47 10.75 -17.26
N TYR A 294 -0.18 9.66 -16.82
CA TYR A 294 -0.17 9.26 -15.42
C TYR A 294 1.26 9.03 -14.91
N THR A 295 2.04 8.16 -15.57
CA THR A 295 3.39 7.81 -15.13
C THR A 295 4.34 8.99 -15.19
N GLU A 296 4.31 9.78 -16.27
CA GLU A 296 5.11 11.00 -16.40
C GLU A 296 4.81 11.98 -15.25
N SER A 297 3.52 12.21 -14.94
CA SER A 297 3.11 13.07 -13.83
C SER A 297 3.54 12.51 -12.47
N MET A 298 3.44 11.19 -12.27
CA MET A 298 3.83 10.53 -11.03
C MET A 298 5.35 10.58 -10.81
N LEU A 299 6.15 10.34 -11.84
CA LEU A 299 7.61 10.45 -11.76
C LEU A 299 8.04 11.89 -11.45
N LEU A 300 7.45 12.89 -12.10
CA LEU A 300 7.69 14.30 -11.80
C LEU A 300 7.37 14.62 -10.34
N TYR A 301 6.23 14.13 -9.84
CA TYR A 301 5.85 14.28 -8.44
C TYR A 301 6.87 13.66 -7.47
N LEU A 302 7.32 12.43 -7.73
CA LEU A 302 8.26 11.72 -6.86
C LEU A 302 9.64 12.37 -6.87
N LYS A 303 10.15 12.79 -8.03
CA LYS A 303 11.41 13.54 -8.14
C LYS A 303 11.33 14.86 -7.38
N GLY A 304 10.25 15.61 -7.58
CA GLY A 304 10.02 16.86 -6.85
C GLY A 304 9.89 16.63 -5.33
N LEU A 305 9.34 15.51 -4.87
CA LEU A 305 9.36 15.17 -3.44
C LEU A 305 10.79 14.98 -2.91
N CYS A 306 11.64 14.26 -3.64
CA CYS A 306 13.03 14.03 -3.24
C CYS A 306 13.83 15.35 -3.18
N GLU A 307 13.63 16.24 -4.15
CA GLU A 307 14.28 17.55 -4.19
C GLU A 307 13.79 18.49 -3.08
N LEU A 308 12.47 18.56 -2.88
CA LEU A 308 11.87 19.47 -1.91
C LEU A 308 12.05 18.99 -0.47
N PHE A 309 12.12 17.68 -0.25
CA PHE A 309 12.18 17.09 1.08
C PHE A 309 13.32 16.06 1.19
N PRO A 310 14.59 16.49 1.09
CA PRO A 310 15.75 15.58 1.06
C PRO A 310 15.92 14.75 2.35
N ASP A 311 15.38 15.24 3.48
CA ASP A 311 15.41 14.51 4.76
C ASP A 311 14.34 13.41 4.87
N LYS A 312 13.47 13.25 3.86
CA LYS A 312 12.38 12.28 3.86
C LYS A 312 12.61 11.21 2.81
N ASN A 313 12.39 9.96 3.21
CA ASN A 313 12.44 8.83 2.29
C ASN A 313 11.09 8.61 1.61
N LEU A 314 11.13 8.23 0.34
CA LEU A 314 9.98 7.64 -0.32
C LEU A 314 9.53 6.37 0.41
N LEU A 315 8.22 6.27 0.59
CA LEU A 315 7.54 5.10 1.14
C LEU A 315 7.22 4.07 0.05
N PRO A 316 7.06 2.77 0.38
CA PRO A 316 6.71 1.72 -0.56
C PRO A 316 5.51 2.03 -1.48
N ASN A 317 4.49 2.71 -0.96
CA ASN A 317 3.33 3.13 -1.71
C ASN A 317 3.66 4.08 -2.88
N HIS A 318 4.69 4.94 -2.75
CA HIS A 318 5.16 5.78 -3.85
C HIS A 318 5.70 4.95 -5.01
N HIS A 319 6.50 3.93 -4.69
CA HIS A 319 7.03 3.01 -5.71
C HIS A 319 5.94 2.14 -6.33
N MET A 320 5.02 1.62 -5.50
CA MET A 320 3.89 0.83 -5.98
C MET A 320 3.02 1.61 -6.99
N ALA A 321 2.88 2.93 -6.83
CA ALA A 321 2.13 3.75 -7.76
C ALA A 321 2.76 3.84 -9.16
N LEU A 322 4.07 3.59 -9.30
CA LEU A 322 4.73 3.54 -10.62
C LEU A 322 4.28 2.32 -11.44
N HIS A 323 3.68 1.31 -10.81
CA HIS A 323 3.11 0.14 -11.49
C HIS A 323 1.62 0.34 -11.88
N ILE A 324 1.03 1.51 -11.64
CA ILE A 324 -0.37 1.74 -12.01
C ILE A 324 -0.54 1.83 -13.53
N GLU A 325 0.40 2.38 -14.29
CA GLU A 325 0.30 2.41 -15.75
C GLU A 325 0.13 1.02 -16.35
N GLU A 326 0.92 0.03 -15.92
CA GLU A 326 0.73 -1.33 -16.42
C GLU A 326 -0.64 -1.91 -16.03
N CYS A 327 -1.19 -1.54 -14.86
CA CYS A 327 -2.54 -1.93 -14.45
C CYS A 327 -3.59 -1.27 -15.36
N LEU A 328 -3.44 0.01 -15.69
CA LEU A 328 -4.32 0.75 -16.59
C LEU A 328 -4.29 0.14 -18.01
N MET A 329 -3.11 -0.22 -18.49
CA MET A 329 -2.92 -0.82 -19.81
C MET A 329 -3.51 -2.23 -19.91
N ARG A 330 -3.50 -3.01 -18.83
CA ARG A 330 -4.03 -4.39 -18.82
C ARG A 330 -5.51 -4.47 -18.51
N PHE A 331 -5.99 -3.71 -17.52
CA PHE A 331 -7.32 -3.87 -16.93
C PHE A 331 -8.24 -2.67 -17.18
N GLY A 332 -7.76 -1.67 -17.94
CA GLY A 332 -8.52 -0.48 -18.26
C GLY A 332 -8.64 0.49 -17.07
N PRO A 333 -9.66 1.36 -17.07
CA PRO A 333 -9.82 2.41 -16.06
C PRO A 333 -9.91 1.87 -14.63
N ILE A 334 -9.34 2.61 -13.65
CA ILE A 334 -9.32 2.18 -12.23
C ILE A 334 -10.69 1.84 -11.65
N ARG A 335 -11.77 2.40 -12.21
CA ARG A 335 -13.14 2.15 -11.75
C ARG A 335 -13.56 0.68 -11.90
N GLY A 336 -12.92 -0.06 -12.80
CA GLY A 336 -13.15 -1.49 -12.97
C GLY A 336 -12.51 -2.35 -11.87
N TRP A 337 -11.53 -1.81 -11.14
CA TRP A 337 -10.68 -2.61 -10.25
C TRP A 337 -10.26 -1.90 -8.94
N TRP A 338 -10.90 -0.80 -8.58
CA TRP A 338 -10.76 -0.19 -7.25
C TRP A 338 -11.59 -0.92 -6.18
N ALA A 339 -11.13 -0.91 -4.93
CA ALA A 339 -11.76 -1.68 -3.86
C ALA A 339 -13.07 -1.08 -3.29
N PHE A 340 -13.47 0.15 -3.64
CA PHE A 340 -14.67 0.80 -3.08
C PHE A 340 -15.97 -0.04 -3.16
N PRO A 341 -16.31 -0.72 -4.28
CA PRO A 341 -17.48 -1.58 -4.33
C PRO A 341 -17.31 -2.86 -3.50
N ILE A 342 -16.09 -3.42 -3.48
CA ILE A 342 -15.75 -4.64 -2.76
C ILE A 342 -15.87 -4.40 -1.25
N GLU A 343 -15.35 -3.29 -0.72
CA GLU A 343 -15.47 -2.96 0.71
C GLU A 343 -16.91 -2.73 1.14
N ARG A 344 -17.72 -2.09 0.29
CA ARG A 344 -19.16 -1.93 0.56
C ARG A 344 -19.86 -3.29 0.64
N LEU A 345 -19.51 -4.22 -0.25
CA LEU A 345 -20.05 -5.58 -0.24
C LEU A 345 -19.58 -6.36 1.00
N ILE A 346 -18.30 -6.26 1.37
CA ILE A 346 -17.76 -6.88 2.59
C ILE A 346 -18.49 -6.34 3.83
N GLY A 347 -18.71 -5.03 3.91
CA GLY A 347 -19.49 -4.41 4.99
C GLY A 347 -20.92 -4.97 5.05
N ALA A 348 -21.58 -5.12 3.90
CA ALA A 348 -22.90 -5.76 3.84
C ALA A 348 -22.87 -7.22 4.33
N PHE A 349 -21.85 -8.00 3.95
CA PHE A 349 -21.68 -9.38 4.41
C PHE A 349 -21.40 -9.49 5.91
N GLN A 350 -20.70 -8.53 6.52
CA GLN A 350 -20.49 -8.50 7.97
C GLN A 350 -21.78 -8.35 8.78
N HIS A 351 -22.86 -7.85 8.16
CA HIS A 351 -24.18 -7.75 8.79
C HIS A 351 -25.04 -9.01 8.61
N ILE A 352 -24.59 -9.99 7.82
CA ILE A 352 -25.29 -11.26 7.67
C ILE A 352 -24.90 -12.17 8.83
N ASN A 353 -25.89 -12.65 9.57
CA ASN A 353 -25.66 -13.63 10.62
C ASN A 353 -25.15 -14.95 10.02
N THR A 354 -23.91 -15.29 10.31
CA THR A 354 -23.31 -16.58 9.97
C THR A 354 -23.21 -17.44 11.23
N ASN A 355 -23.44 -18.76 11.11
CA ASN A 355 -23.17 -19.72 12.21
C ASN A 355 -21.66 -20.03 12.36
N TRP A 356 -20.80 -19.47 11.48
CA TRP A 356 -19.35 -19.72 11.42
C TRP A 356 -18.97 -21.20 11.25
N LYS A 357 -19.90 -22.02 10.78
CA LYS A 357 -19.68 -23.44 10.51
C LYS A 357 -19.80 -23.72 9.02
N PHE A 358 -18.72 -24.21 8.43
CA PHE A 358 -18.73 -24.61 7.03
C PHE A 358 -19.69 -25.77 6.80
N GLY A 359 -20.59 -25.62 5.83
CA GLY A 359 -21.50 -26.70 5.40
C GLY A 359 -22.74 -26.94 6.27
N GLU A 360 -22.89 -26.23 7.40
CA GLU A 360 -24.11 -26.34 8.23
C GLU A 360 -25.06 -25.16 7.94
N PRO A 361 -26.38 -25.38 7.74
CA PRO A 361 -27.33 -24.30 7.57
C PRO A 361 -27.55 -23.51 8.86
N PHE A 362 -27.80 -22.21 8.74
CA PHE A 362 -28.23 -21.36 9.85
C PHE A 362 -29.71 -21.63 10.15
N ILE A 363 -29.99 -22.55 11.07
CA ILE A 363 -31.37 -22.84 11.50
C ILE A 363 -31.73 -21.83 12.61
N ARG A 364 -32.55 -20.82 12.28
CA ARG A 364 -33.28 -20.08 13.32
C ARG A 364 -34.37 -20.99 13.84
N HIS A 365 -34.20 -21.53 15.05
CA HIS A 365 -35.36 -22.03 15.78
C HIS A 365 -36.27 -20.84 16.08
N ASN A 366 -37.35 -20.71 15.31
CA ASN A 366 -38.51 -19.96 15.76
C ASN A 366 -39.10 -20.73 16.95
N MET A 367 -38.58 -20.46 18.14
CA MET A 367 -39.32 -20.73 19.37
C MET A 367 -40.40 -19.68 19.47
N ASN A 368 -41.57 -20.01 18.91
CA ASN A 368 -42.89 -19.54 19.31
C ASN A 368 -43.88 -20.58 18.78
N GLY A 369 -43.92 -21.72 19.46
CA GLY A 369 -45.17 -22.46 19.59
C GLY A 369 -45.93 -21.85 20.76
N GLU A 370 -47.19 -21.49 20.48
CA GLU A 370 -48.37 -21.37 21.36
C GLU A 370 -48.23 -20.79 22.78
#